data_AF-A0AAW2UDP6-F1
#
_entry.id   AF-A0AAW2UDP6-F1
#
_cell.length_a   1.000
_cell.length_b   1.000
_cell.length_c   1.000
_cell.angle_alpha   90.00
_cell.angle_beta   90.00
_cell.angle_gamma   90.00
#
_symmetry.space_group_name_H-M   'P 1'
#
loop_
_entity.id
_entity.type
_entity.pdbx_description
1 polymer ?
#
loop_
_entity_poly.entity_id
_entity_poly.type
_entity_poly.pdbx_seq_one_letter_code
_entity_poly.pdbx_strand_id
1 'polypeptide(L)'
;MEEIKSQNIAAFEFLDQINKEKWTTSHDGGWRSGILTTNMSECINGVLKGARRLPLTAIVEITLVRTVNYFVTRERKSHAMVANGQLWADFAYKIFNQWHQKSIDHTVTKYNYRQQSALVVTKR
;
A
#
# COMPACT_ATOMS: atom_id res chain seq x y z
N MET A 1 15.14 13.00 -18.47
CA MET A 1 14.20 14.15 -18.51
C MET A 1 14.17 14.78 -19.89
N GLU A 2 15.30 15.22 -20.43
CA GLU A 2 15.38 15.76 -21.80
C GLU A 2 14.84 14.81 -22.87
N GLU A 3 15.07 13.50 -22.70
CA GLU A 3 14.58 12.48 -23.63
C GLU A 3 13.06 12.25 -23.57
N ILE A 4 12.44 12.48 -22.40
CA ILE A 4 10.97 12.45 -22.27
C ILE A 4 10.38 13.70 -22.92
N LYS A 5 11.02 14.86 -22.69
CA LYS A 5 10.63 16.14 -23.27
C LYS A 5 10.68 16.14 -24.80
N SER A 6 11.70 15.50 -25.38
CA SER A 6 11.84 15.40 -26.84
C SER A 6 10.80 14.47 -27.48
N GLN A 7 10.32 13.45 -26.75
CA GLN A 7 9.30 12.53 -27.25
C GLN A 7 7.87 13.02 -26.99
N ASN A 8 7.60 13.58 -25.82
CA ASN A 8 6.27 14.05 -25.43
C ASN A 8 6.34 15.16 -24.37
N ILE A 9 6.07 16.39 -24.81
CA ILE A 9 6.14 17.57 -23.95
C ILE A 9 5.05 17.59 -22.87
N ALA A 10 3.84 17.10 -23.18
CA ALA A 10 2.73 17.07 -22.21
C ALA A 10 3.00 16.07 -21.08
N ALA A 11 3.59 14.92 -21.40
CA ALA A 11 4.02 13.96 -20.40
C ALA A 11 5.15 14.52 -19.52
N PHE A 12 6.09 15.25 -20.12
CA PHE A 12 7.15 15.94 -19.38
C PHE A 12 6.57 16.96 -18.40
N GLU A 13 5.68 17.85 -18.85
CA GLU A 13 5.05 18.88 -18.00
C GLU A 13 4.26 18.26 -16.85
N PHE A 14 3.54 17.16 -17.10
CA PHE A 14 2.83 16.42 -16.07
C PHE A 14 3.77 15.80 -15.03
N LEU A 15 4.86 15.16 -15.46
CA LEU A 15 5.82 14.51 -14.57
C LEU A 15 6.65 15.52 -13.77
N ASP A 16 6.94 16.68 -14.35
CA ASP A 16 7.68 17.75 -13.68
C ASP A 16 6.88 18.37 -12.51
N GLN A 17 5.54 18.30 -12.56
CA GLN A 17 4.67 18.70 -11.44
C GLN A 17 4.67 17.70 -10.27
N ILE A 18 5.22 16.50 -10.45
CA ILE A 18 5.24 15.45 -9.43
C ILE A 18 6.68 15.33 -8.89
N ASN A 19 6.83 15.27 -7.56
CA ASN A 19 8.13 15.01 -6.93
C ASN A 19 8.79 13.78 -7.55
N LYS A 20 10.03 13.93 -8.03
CA LYS A 20 10.80 12.88 -8.74
C LYS A 20 10.86 11.56 -7.98
N GLU A 21 10.99 11.61 -6.66
CA GLU A 21 11.02 10.44 -5.78
C GLU A 21 9.76 9.55 -5.88
N LYS A 22 8.63 10.12 -6.34
CA LYS A 22 7.35 9.39 -6.46
C LYS A 22 7.19 8.66 -7.78
N TRP A 23 7.95 9.00 -8.81
CA TRP A 23 7.76 8.47 -10.17
C TRP A 23 9.05 7.98 -10.84
N THR A 24 10.22 8.32 -10.30
CA THR A 24 11.52 7.80 -10.77
C THR A 24 12.14 6.86 -9.76
N THR A 25 12.42 5.63 -10.18
CA THR A 25 13.16 4.65 -9.38
C THR A 25 14.58 5.10 -9.06
N SER A 26 15.21 5.90 -9.93
CA SER A 26 16.57 6.41 -9.69
C SER A 26 16.65 7.45 -8.57
N HIS A 27 15.51 8.02 -8.15
CA HIS A 27 15.46 9.05 -7.12
C HIS A 27 14.51 8.69 -5.96
N ASP A 28 14.03 7.45 -5.87
CA ASP A 28 13.12 7.01 -4.79
C ASP A 28 13.81 6.80 -3.44
N GLY A 29 15.12 7.07 -3.33
CA GLY A 29 15.89 6.91 -2.09
C GLY A 29 15.96 5.47 -1.59
N GLY A 30 15.76 4.48 -2.47
CA GLY A 30 15.69 3.06 -2.11
C GLY A 30 14.34 2.63 -1.54
N TRP A 31 13.34 3.52 -1.52
CA TRP A 31 11.98 3.15 -1.20
C TRP A 31 11.42 2.39 -2.39
N ARG A 32 11.09 1.12 -2.21
CA ARG A 32 10.58 0.20 -3.24
C ARG A 32 9.17 0.59 -3.73
N SER A 33 9.01 1.79 -4.25
CA SER A 33 7.80 2.27 -4.92
C SER A 33 7.73 1.76 -6.37
N GLY A 34 8.80 1.15 -6.87
CA GLY A 34 8.89 0.60 -8.22
C GLY A 34 7.99 -0.60 -8.48
N ILE A 35 7.27 -0.54 -9.61
CA ILE A 35 6.51 -1.63 -10.26
C ILE A 35 7.48 -2.67 -10.86
N LEU A 36 8.37 -3.24 -10.04
CA LEU A 36 9.37 -4.21 -10.50
C LEU A 36 9.42 -5.40 -9.56
N THR A 37 8.29 -6.10 -9.47
CA THR A 37 8.32 -7.52 -9.10
C THR A 37 7.48 -8.28 -10.13
N THR A 38 7.99 -9.42 -10.60
CA THR A 38 7.25 -10.44 -11.38
C THR A 38 5.89 -10.77 -10.79
N ASN A 39 5.70 -10.48 -9.50
CA ASN A 39 4.42 -10.54 -8.82
C ASN A 39 3.31 -9.72 -9.50
N MET A 40 3.60 -8.63 -10.23
CA MET A 40 2.52 -7.88 -10.87
C MET A 40 1.91 -8.62 -12.07
N SER A 41 2.74 -9.20 -12.95
CA SER A 41 2.24 -10.01 -14.06
C SER A 41 1.60 -11.32 -13.55
N GLU A 42 2.13 -11.92 -12.48
CA GLU A 42 1.52 -13.08 -11.81
C GLU A 42 0.17 -12.74 -11.16
N CYS A 43 0.08 -11.59 -10.48
CA CYS A 43 -1.16 -11.08 -9.89
C CYS A 43 -2.21 -10.83 -10.96
N ILE A 44 -1.85 -10.14 -12.05
CA ILE A 44 -2.74 -9.91 -13.19
C ILE A 44 -3.16 -11.25 -13.82
N ASN A 45 -2.23 -12.20 -13.97
CA ASN A 45 -2.55 -13.55 -14.43
C ASN A 45 -3.53 -14.28 -13.50
N GLY A 46 -3.43 -14.06 -12.19
CA GLY A 46 -4.37 -14.56 -11.19
C GLY A 46 -5.76 -13.94 -11.34
N VAL A 47 -5.83 -12.61 -11.42
CA VAL A 47 -7.08 -11.84 -11.60
C VAL A 47 -7.80 -12.25 -12.89
N LEU A 48 -7.04 -12.49 -13.96
CA LEU A 48 -7.56 -12.85 -15.27
C LEU A 48 -7.72 -14.35 -15.50
N LYS A 49 -7.39 -15.21 -14.52
CA LYS A 49 -7.42 -16.68 -14.70
C LYS A 49 -8.76 -17.21 -15.23
N GLY A 50 -9.88 -16.64 -14.76
CA GLY A 50 -11.23 -17.00 -15.23
C GLY A 50 -11.65 -16.34 -16.56
N ALA A 51 -10.94 -15.30 -17.01
CA ALA A 51 -11.28 -14.52 -18.20
C ALA A 51 -10.47 -14.92 -19.45
N ARG A 52 -9.49 -15.83 -19.33
CA ARG A 52 -8.55 -16.17 -20.42
C ARG A 52 -9.19 -16.75 -21.69
N ARG A 53 -10.43 -17.26 -21.60
CA ARG A 53 -11.17 -17.82 -22.74
C ARG A 53 -12.17 -16.84 -23.36
N LEU A 54 -12.19 -15.59 -22.89
CA LEU A 54 -13.09 -14.56 -23.39
C LEU A 54 -12.45 -13.79 -24.55
N PRO A 55 -13.27 -13.16 -25.41
CA PRO A 55 -12.77 -12.21 -26.40
C PRO A 55 -11.95 -11.08 -25.74
N LEU A 56 -10.96 -10.54 -26.47
CA LEU A 56 -10.10 -9.48 -25.96
C LEU A 56 -10.90 -8.26 -25.44
N THR A 57 -11.97 -7.91 -26.14
CA THR A 57 -12.88 -6.82 -25.74
C THR A 57 -13.52 -7.06 -24.37
N ALA A 58 -13.98 -8.30 -24.11
CA ALA A 58 -14.54 -8.68 -22.82
C ALA A 58 -13.48 -8.68 -21.70
N ILE A 59 -12.23 -9.08 -22.00
CA ILE A 59 -11.12 -9.00 -21.03
C ILE A 59 -10.83 -7.55 -20.65
N VAL A 60 -10.78 -6.64 -21.63
CA VAL A 60 -10.57 -5.21 -21.40
C VAL A 60 -11.71 -4.62 -20.57
N GLU A 61 -12.96 -4.93 -20.91
CA GLU A 61 -14.14 -4.46 -20.18
C GLU A 61 -14.12 -4.93 -18.71
N ILE A 62 -13.89 -6.22 -18.47
CA ILE A 62 -13.80 -6.78 -17.11
C ILE A 62 -12.68 -6.12 -16.32
N THR A 63 -11.53 -5.89 -16.95
CA THR A 63 -10.37 -5.26 -16.29
C THR A 63 -10.70 -3.82 -15.90
N LEU A 64 -11.30 -3.05 -16.81
CA LEU A 64 -11.68 -1.67 -16.55
C LEU A 64 -12.71 -1.59 -15.42
N VAL A 65 -13.81 -2.34 -15.52
CA VAL A 65 -14.89 -2.35 -14.53
C VAL A 65 -14.38 -2.76 -13.15
N ARG A 66 -13.58 -3.83 -13.05
CA ARG A 66 -13.02 -4.27 -11.77
C ARG A 66 -12.06 -3.24 -11.18
N THR A 67 -11.22 -2.62 -12.01
CA THR A 67 -10.25 -1.61 -11.57
C THR A 67 -10.97 -0.38 -11.03
N VAL A 68 -11.95 0.15 -11.76
CA VAL A 68 -12.76 1.30 -11.31
C VAL A 68 -13.47 0.98 -10.00
N ASN A 69 -14.17 -0.15 -9.93
CA ASN A 69 -14.88 -0.57 -8.71
C ASN A 69 -13.95 -0.71 -7.50
N TYR A 70 -12.75 -1.25 -7.72
CA TYR A 70 -11.75 -1.40 -6.67
C TYR A 70 -11.28 -0.06 -6.11
N PHE A 71 -10.96 0.90 -6.98
CA PHE A 71 -10.53 2.23 -6.55
C PHE A 71 -11.65 3.00 -5.86
N VAL A 72 -12.85 3.04 -6.43
CA VAL A 72 -14.02 3.70 -5.84
C VAL A 72 -14.35 3.12 -4.45
N THR A 73 -14.29 1.79 -4.32
CA THR A 73 -14.53 1.13 -3.01
C THR A 73 -13.48 1.54 -1.98
N ARG A 74 -12.20 1.61 -2.38
CA ARG A 74 -11.10 2.00 -1.49
C ARG A 74 -11.12 3.47 -1.12
N GLU A 75 -11.43 4.33 -2.07
CA GLU A 75 -11.60 5.77 -1.85
C GLU A 75 -12.70 6.01 -0.81
N ARG A 76 -13.89 5.42 -0.99
CA ARG A 76 -14.99 5.52 -0.02
C ARG A 76 -14.59 5.03 1.38
N LYS A 77 -13.89 3.90 1.47
CA LYS A 77 -13.38 3.39 2.74
C LYS A 77 -12.37 4.35 3.37
N SER A 78 -11.42 4.85 2.58
CA SER A 78 -10.41 5.81 3.03
C SER A 78 -11.07 7.08 3.58
N HIS A 79 -12.07 7.63 2.89
CA HIS A 79 -12.81 8.78 3.38
C HIS A 79 -13.54 8.49 4.69
N ALA A 80 -14.21 7.35 4.81
CA ALA A 80 -14.87 6.96 6.06
C ALA A 80 -13.88 6.81 7.22
N MET A 81 -12.69 6.26 6.95
CA MET A 81 -11.63 6.14 7.94
C MET A 81 -11.12 7.50 8.41
N VAL A 82 -10.83 8.41 7.47
CA VAL A 82 -10.41 9.79 7.79
C VAL A 82 -11.49 10.50 8.61
N ALA A 83 -12.77 10.37 8.23
CA ALA A 83 -13.88 10.96 8.96
C ALA A 83 -14.02 10.42 10.39
N ASN A 84 -13.67 9.16 10.62
CA ASN A 84 -13.66 8.52 11.94
C ASN A 84 -12.35 8.74 12.72
N GLY A 85 -11.42 9.55 12.21
CA GLY A 85 -10.12 9.80 12.84
C GLY A 85 -9.16 8.60 12.80
N GLN A 86 -9.43 7.59 11.97
CA GLN A 86 -8.56 6.42 11.83
C GLN A 86 -7.37 6.75 10.92
N LEU A 87 -6.19 6.87 11.51
CA LEU A 87 -4.96 7.27 10.81
C LEU A 87 -4.38 6.18 9.89
N TRP A 88 -4.71 4.91 10.16
CA TRP A 88 -4.11 3.76 9.46
C TRP A 88 -5.12 2.90 8.74
N ALA A 89 -4.69 2.25 7.65
CA ALA A 89 -5.47 1.24 6.92
C ALA A 89 -6.08 0.19 7.86
N ASP A 90 -7.30 -0.28 7.57
CA ASP A 90 -8.01 -1.27 8.41
C ASP A 90 -7.14 -2.48 8.78
N PHE A 91 -6.32 -2.94 7.83
CA PHE A 91 -5.39 -4.04 8.05
C PHE A 91 -4.38 -3.72 9.17
N ALA A 92 -3.70 -2.58 9.07
CA ALA A 92 -2.73 -2.14 10.07
C ALA A 92 -3.42 -1.83 11.41
N TYR A 93 -4.59 -1.20 11.36
CA TYR A 93 -5.39 -0.87 12.54
C TYR A 93 -5.85 -2.12 13.29
N LYS A 94 -6.29 -3.16 12.56
CA LYS A 94 -6.66 -4.46 13.14
C LYS A 94 -5.47 -5.12 13.84
N ILE A 95 -4.29 -5.12 13.21
CA ILE A 95 -3.06 -5.64 13.84
C ILE A 95 -2.76 -4.83 15.09
N PHE A 96 -2.72 -3.50 15.00
CA PHE A 96 -2.46 -2.64 16.14
C PHE A 96 -3.39 -2.94 17.32
N ASN A 97 -4.70 -3.01 17.09
CA ASN A 97 -5.66 -3.30 18.16
C ASN A 97 -5.48 -4.70 18.76
N GLN A 98 -5.19 -5.71 17.95
CA GLN A 98 -4.90 -7.05 18.47
C GLN A 98 -3.69 -7.07 19.41
N TRP A 99 -2.65 -6.31 19.06
CA TRP A 99 -1.42 -6.23 19.86
C TRP A 99 -1.63 -5.36 21.09
N HIS A 100 -2.37 -4.25 20.95
CA HIS A 100 -2.75 -3.40 22.07
C HIS A 100 -3.54 -4.19 23.12
N GLN A 101 -4.56 -4.96 22.72
CA GLN A 101 -5.33 -5.79 23.63
C GLN A 101 -4.44 -6.80 24.39
N LYS A 102 -3.54 -7.49 23.70
CA LYS A 102 -2.56 -8.38 24.35
C LYS A 102 -1.65 -7.63 25.32
N SER A 103 -1.28 -6.39 24.99
CA SER A 103 -0.40 -5.58 25.84
C SER A 103 -1.04 -5.15 27.16
N ILE A 104 -2.37 -5.04 27.22
CA ILE A 104 -3.08 -4.62 28.44
C ILE A 104 -2.84 -5.61 29.60
N ASP A 105 -2.72 -6.90 29.29
CA ASP A 105 -2.46 -7.94 30.29
C ASP A 105 -0.99 -7.98 30.77
N HIS A 106 -0.11 -7.22 30.12
CA HIS A 106 1.31 -7.13 30.43
C HIS A 106 1.63 -5.83 31.17
N THR A 107 2.17 -5.92 32.39
CA THR A 107 2.65 -4.77 33.15
C THR A 107 4.17 -4.87 33.36
N VAL A 108 4.91 -3.83 32.99
CA VAL A 108 6.33 -3.71 33.31
C VAL A 108 6.45 -3.26 34.77
N THR A 109 7.02 -4.09 35.64
CA THR A 109 7.08 -3.80 37.08
C THR A 109 8.45 -3.29 37.53
N LYS A 110 9.51 -3.53 36.75
CA LYS A 110 10.86 -3.04 37.07
C LYS A 110 11.73 -2.99 35.82
N TYR A 111 12.43 -1.88 35.63
CA TYR A 111 13.45 -1.72 34.58
C TYR A 111 14.84 -1.64 35.23
N ASN A 112 15.75 -2.52 34.83
CA ASN A 112 17.14 -2.53 35.29
C ASN A 112 18.01 -1.77 34.29
N TYR A 113 18.38 -0.54 34.63
CA TYR A 113 19.22 0.32 33.80
C TYR A 113 20.64 -0.19 33.56
N ARG A 114 21.20 -1.00 34.47
CA ARG A 114 22.56 -1.55 34.32
C ARG A 114 22.60 -2.74 33.36
N GLN A 115 21.52 -3.51 33.30
CA GLN A 115 21.40 -4.70 32.44
C GLN A 115 20.56 -4.45 31.18
N GLN A 116 20.01 -3.24 31.04
CA GLN A 116 19.05 -2.89 29.98
C GLN A 116 17.92 -3.92 29.84
N SER A 117 17.41 -4.42 30.97
CA SER A 117 16.42 -5.49 31.02
C SER A 117 15.18 -5.07 31.80
N ALA A 118 14.01 -5.55 31.37
CA ALA A 118 12.72 -5.27 32.01
C ALA A 118 12.08 -6.56 32.51
N LEU A 119 11.51 -6.52 33.71
CA LEU A 119 10.61 -7.57 34.18
C LEU A 119 9.19 -7.24 33.73
N VAL A 120 8.62 -8.10 32.89
CA VAL A 120 7.23 -8.01 32.43
C VAL A 120 6.44 -9.07 33.16
N VAL A 121 5.38 -8.65 33.86
CA VAL A 121 4.44 -9.55 34.54
C VAL A 121 3.17 -9.58 33.70
N THR A 122 2.75 -10.78 33.31
CA THR A 122 1.48 -11.01 32.63
C THR A 122 0.44 -11.41 33.66
N LYS A 123 -0.65 -10.67 33.80
CA LYS A 123 -1.80 -11.13 34.59
C LYS A 123 -2.54 -12.18 33.76
N ARG A 124 -2.60 -13.42 34.26
CA ARG A 124 -3.45 -14.48 33.71
C ARG A 124 -4.80 -14.48 34.40
#